data_AF-A0A8H6Y3H0-F1
#
_entry.id   AF-A0A8H6Y3H0-F1
#
_cell.length_a   1.000
_cell.length_b   1.000
_cell.length_c   1.000
_cell.angle_alpha   90.00
_cell.angle_beta   90.00
_cell.angle_gamma   90.00
#
_symmetry.space_group_name_H-M   'P 1'
#
loop_
_entity.id
_entity.type
_entity.pdbx_description
1 polymer ?
#
loop_
_entity_poly.entity_id
_entity_poly.type
_entity_poly.pdbx_seq_one_letter_code
_entity_poly.pdbx_strand_id
1 'polypeptide(L)'
;MLSDSNNGVTALDLHSTNEDVTLESDTLVPIPMTEEPSAVATEKPAQCDGCWDDVWRADAVQCPGCTKVYCTQRCLDYWADIHVRHCANPFRPLTTADKLAAAASEDMFTADQQTNEDYFFTRVRTPDDKTFLFGLYIGILRYHHVKPSTLHQWRLSGTMVENIKALYEPLPASRRGAYYPWFLKHLDIFEPRPNAVAALSARHLCESCGESAAVRCSACKKVWYCSKKCQESDWGGHLVNCNPGRPITTADHLRAAVHRGKLPDDLDSLSDYGFTRVGQLGANILLDVYRILFEDGVRSRDLHRWKNAGNLLEEVEKLLRRLERWKTSDVLPWFEDHRYAFDPTAAVPNHDEDDQALAVMGEKIERLHIQRWNQIGQFHSHNHDQILSYIKNHWPSEERTFFFFHALLLVVGHPTTPDFDMWVKFGFCACQDESEEGFLAATYRMLASYCSYEEFLSAYTSSTLIQLLDANGLRGRRMIHPYLEDVLSGSPSRFKSVWFLKQHLRCSVGTRSNLIPSVRVDYGFMNCASDSEYQELKDLYKDIFERRRANPLQLHEACLAGSLYEYVLRLFPEMKKKSRAKKFQRLLRNPYPLPNLRA
;
A
#
# COMPACT_ATOMS: atom_id res chain seq x y z
N MET A 1 22.58 54.52 -59.82
CA MET A 1 22.33 55.81 -59.16
C MET A 1 22.69 55.56 -57.69
N LEU A 2 23.74 56.17 -57.13
CA LEU A 2 23.88 57.62 -56.82
C LEU A 2 22.75 58.08 -55.88
N SER A 3 22.95 58.77 -54.75
CA SER A 3 24.19 59.31 -54.12
C SER A 3 23.87 59.91 -52.73
N ASP A 4 24.73 60.03 -51.71
CA ASP A 4 26.06 59.46 -51.35
C ASP A 4 26.41 59.85 -49.87
N SER A 5 27.61 59.46 -49.37
CA SER A 5 28.55 60.09 -48.39
C SER A 5 28.16 61.27 -47.44
N ASN A 6 28.89 61.65 -46.37
CA ASN A 6 29.87 61.06 -45.41
C ASN A 6 30.31 62.16 -44.37
N ASN A 7 31.03 61.81 -43.29
CA ASN A 7 31.94 62.63 -42.43
C ASN A 7 31.45 63.72 -41.43
N GLY A 8 32.00 63.62 -40.19
CA GLY A 8 32.50 64.74 -39.36
C GLY A 8 31.51 65.43 -38.39
N VAL A 9 31.90 66.01 -37.25
CA VAL A 9 33.15 66.07 -36.42
C VAL A 9 32.71 66.49 -34.97
N THR A 10 33.50 66.57 -33.87
CA THR A 10 34.96 66.67 -33.59
C THR A 10 35.31 65.95 -32.25
N ALA A 11 36.43 66.27 -31.58
CA ALA A 11 36.81 65.80 -30.22
C ALA A 11 37.60 66.88 -29.44
N LEU A 12 37.83 66.67 -28.11
CA LEU A 12 38.80 67.24 -27.13
C LEU A 12 38.16 67.08 -25.70
N ASP A 13 38.75 66.45 -24.66
CA ASP A 13 39.99 66.72 -23.87
C ASP A 13 39.80 67.79 -22.76
N LEU A 14 40.35 67.74 -21.52
CA LEU A 14 41.37 66.88 -20.84
C LEU A 14 41.31 66.96 -19.27
N HIS A 15 41.95 65.99 -18.58
CA HIS A 15 42.49 66.00 -17.18
C HIS A 15 41.53 66.18 -15.95
N SER A 16 41.72 65.58 -14.74
CA SER A 16 42.88 65.27 -13.83
C SER A 16 43.23 66.47 -12.89
N THR A 17 43.57 66.37 -11.58
CA THR A 17 44.28 65.34 -10.76
C THR A 17 43.78 65.22 -9.28
N ASN A 18 44.35 64.24 -8.55
CA ASN A 18 44.33 63.91 -7.11
C ASN A 18 44.41 65.06 -6.07
N GLU A 19 44.00 64.77 -4.82
CA GLU A 19 44.84 64.98 -3.62
C GLU A 19 44.38 64.10 -2.41
N ASP A 20 45.30 63.76 -1.50
CA ASP A 20 45.08 62.90 -0.31
C ASP A 20 44.92 63.73 0.99
N VAL A 21 44.02 63.33 1.90
CA VAL A 21 44.00 63.80 3.30
C VAL A 21 43.64 62.67 4.25
N THR A 22 44.49 62.45 5.25
CA THR A 22 44.32 61.47 6.33
C THR A 22 43.48 62.01 7.50
N LEU A 23 42.67 61.16 8.14
CA LEU A 23 42.22 61.32 9.54
C LEU A 23 41.80 59.96 10.11
N GLU A 24 42.14 59.68 11.37
CA GLU A 24 41.82 58.44 12.07
C GLU A 24 40.54 58.57 12.93
N SER A 25 39.97 57.41 13.28
CA SER A 25 38.98 57.18 14.35
C SER A 25 37.75 58.10 14.40
N ASP A 26 36.56 57.54 14.13
CA ASP A 26 35.85 56.92 15.26
C ASP A 26 34.82 55.84 14.86
N THR A 27 34.42 55.05 15.86
CA THR A 27 33.56 53.85 15.82
C THR A 27 32.37 53.81 14.82
N LEU A 28 32.24 52.69 14.08
CA LEU A 28 30.98 52.25 13.44
C LEU A 28 30.76 50.74 13.56
N VAL A 29 29.49 50.33 13.66
CA VAL A 29 29.03 48.93 13.74
C VAL A 29 28.75 48.39 12.33
N PRO A 30 29.14 47.15 11.97
CA PRO A 30 28.86 46.61 10.64
C PRO A 30 27.38 46.24 10.47
N ILE A 31 26.76 46.76 9.40
CA ILE A 31 25.55 46.18 8.79
C ILE A 31 25.99 45.64 7.42
N PRO A 32 25.63 44.40 7.02
CA PRO A 32 26.12 43.82 5.76
C PRO A 32 25.65 44.58 4.51
N MET A 33 26.53 44.69 3.52
CA MET A 33 26.17 45.18 2.19
C MET A 33 25.38 44.11 1.41
N THR A 34 24.51 44.58 0.52
CA THR A 34 23.69 43.74 -0.36
C THR A 34 24.48 43.27 -1.58
N GLU A 35 24.45 41.98 -1.89
CA GLU A 35 24.79 41.47 -3.22
C GLU A 35 23.56 41.57 -4.16
N GLU A 36 23.79 41.86 -5.44
CA GLU A 36 22.73 41.98 -6.44
C GLU A 36 22.25 40.59 -6.92
N PRO A 37 20.94 40.36 -7.08
CA PRO A 37 20.43 39.07 -7.54
C PRO A 37 20.71 38.87 -9.04
N SER A 38 21.52 37.85 -9.36
CA SER A 38 21.74 37.38 -10.73
C SER A 38 20.43 37.10 -11.46
N ALA A 39 20.29 37.65 -12.67
CA ALA A 39 19.07 37.56 -13.46
C ALA A 39 18.91 36.16 -14.11
N VAL A 40 18.25 35.25 -13.38
CA VAL A 40 17.79 33.96 -13.95
C VAL A 40 16.76 34.24 -15.05
N ALA A 41 17.04 33.77 -16.26
CA ALA A 41 16.13 33.88 -17.39
C ALA A 41 14.85 33.09 -17.11
N THR A 42 13.72 33.78 -16.99
CA THR A 42 12.41 33.19 -16.72
C THR A 42 11.70 32.82 -18.02
N GLU A 43 11.75 31.54 -18.39
CA GLU A 43 10.84 31.00 -19.40
C GLU A 43 9.39 31.14 -18.91
N LYS A 44 8.51 31.71 -19.73
CA LYS A 44 7.09 31.92 -19.37
C LYS A 44 6.33 30.58 -19.33
N PRO A 45 5.75 30.17 -18.19
CA PRO A 45 4.78 29.09 -18.14
C PRO A 45 3.48 29.47 -18.85
N ALA A 46 2.69 28.45 -19.20
CA ALA A 46 1.51 28.57 -20.06
C ALA A 46 0.29 29.25 -19.41
N GLN A 47 -0.69 29.53 -20.27
CA GLN A 47 -2.07 29.94 -19.97
C GLN A 47 -2.75 28.99 -18.96
N CYS A 48 -3.68 29.51 -18.17
CA CYS A 48 -4.38 28.78 -17.11
C CYS A 48 -5.26 27.63 -17.64
N ASP A 49 -4.97 26.38 -17.27
CA ASP A 49 -5.65 25.17 -17.77
C ASP A 49 -7.15 25.06 -17.42
N GLY A 50 -7.62 25.87 -16.46
CA GLY A 50 -9.02 25.96 -16.07
C GLY A 50 -9.68 27.31 -16.36
N CYS A 51 -8.93 28.35 -16.79
CA CYS A 51 -9.47 29.70 -16.84
C CYS A 51 -8.95 30.50 -18.05
N TRP A 52 -9.87 31.21 -18.71
CA TRP A 52 -9.61 32.02 -19.91
C TRP A 52 -8.93 33.36 -19.58
N ASP A 53 -8.10 33.38 -18.55
CA ASP A 53 -7.44 34.56 -18.00
C ASP A 53 -5.95 34.45 -18.37
N ASP A 54 -5.49 35.27 -19.32
CA ASP A 54 -4.10 35.25 -19.85
C ASP A 54 -3.06 35.83 -18.87
N VAL A 55 -3.47 36.06 -17.63
CA VAL A 55 -2.66 36.64 -16.56
C VAL A 55 -1.88 35.55 -15.84
N TRP A 56 -0.63 35.32 -16.27
CA TRP A 56 0.35 34.58 -15.46
C TRP A 56 0.50 35.24 -14.08
N ARG A 57 0.56 34.42 -13.03
CA ARG A 57 0.75 34.87 -11.64
C ARG A 57 1.83 34.05 -10.95
N ALA A 58 2.54 34.67 -10.02
CA ALA A 58 3.56 34.02 -9.21
C ALA A 58 2.98 32.99 -8.21
N ASP A 59 1.68 33.06 -7.91
CA ASP A 59 0.93 32.10 -7.08
C ASP A 59 0.19 31.02 -7.90
N ALA A 60 0.60 30.80 -9.15
CA ALA A 60 0.08 29.72 -9.99
C ALA A 60 0.44 28.34 -9.40
N VAL A 61 -0.56 27.48 -9.28
CA VAL A 61 -0.44 26.13 -8.71
C VAL A 61 -0.53 25.10 -9.81
N GLN A 62 0.55 24.34 -10.01
CA GLN A 62 0.49 23.11 -10.81
C GLN A 62 -0.33 22.06 -10.06
N CYS A 63 -1.18 21.35 -10.79
CA CYS A 63 -1.79 20.09 -10.39
C CYS A 63 -0.70 19.12 -9.87
N PRO A 64 -0.65 18.73 -8.57
CA PRO A 64 0.42 17.86 -8.04
C PRO A 64 0.37 16.37 -8.50
N GLY A 65 -0.11 16.11 -9.71
CA GLY A 65 -0.35 14.79 -10.29
C GLY A 65 -0.26 14.75 -11.81
N CYS A 66 -0.41 15.88 -12.52
CA CYS A 66 -0.10 15.99 -13.95
C CYS A 66 0.49 17.38 -14.27
N THR A 67 0.77 17.66 -15.54
CA THR A 67 1.45 18.90 -15.97
C THR A 67 0.56 20.15 -16.04
N LYS A 68 -0.74 20.06 -15.74
CA LYS A 68 -1.68 21.20 -15.86
C LYS A 68 -1.52 22.26 -14.76
N VAL A 69 -1.63 23.54 -15.11
CA VAL A 69 -1.36 24.70 -14.23
C VAL A 69 -2.58 25.61 -14.07
N TYR A 70 -2.87 26.02 -12.83
CA TYR A 70 -4.02 26.85 -12.46
C TYR A 70 -3.57 28.16 -11.82
N CYS A 71 -4.27 29.26 -12.07
CA CYS A 71 -3.81 30.60 -11.65
C CYS A 71 -3.74 30.83 -10.12
N THR A 72 -4.38 29.97 -9.31
CA THR A 72 -4.35 29.97 -7.82
C THR A 72 -4.74 28.59 -7.30
N GLN A 73 -4.46 28.27 -6.02
CA GLN A 73 -5.00 27.06 -5.35
C GLN A 73 -6.53 27.03 -5.42
N ARG A 74 -7.21 28.17 -5.21
CA ARG A 74 -8.67 28.28 -5.29
C ARG A 74 -9.20 27.96 -6.70
N CYS A 75 -8.43 28.24 -7.75
CA CYS A 75 -8.75 27.86 -9.12
C CYS A 75 -8.61 26.35 -9.31
N LEU A 76 -7.52 25.74 -8.81
CA LEU A 76 -7.36 24.28 -8.79
C LEU A 76 -8.51 23.60 -8.03
N ASP A 77 -8.86 24.06 -6.82
CA ASP A 77 -9.96 23.50 -6.01
C ASP A 77 -11.33 23.62 -6.67
N TYR A 78 -11.57 24.71 -7.40
CA TYR A 78 -12.81 24.95 -8.13
C TYR A 78 -12.94 24.02 -9.35
N TRP A 79 -11.86 23.86 -10.11
CA TRP A 79 -11.83 22.99 -11.29
C TRP A 79 -11.54 21.52 -10.99
N ALA A 80 -11.13 21.16 -9.77
CA ALA A 80 -10.70 19.82 -9.39
C ALA A 80 -11.67 18.71 -9.83
N ASP A 81 -12.96 18.82 -9.49
CA ASP A 81 -14.00 17.81 -9.82
C ASP A 81 -14.39 17.78 -11.33
N ILE A 82 -13.81 18.65 -12.16
CA ILE A 82 -13.90 18.64 -13.63
C ILE A 82 -12.58 18.12 -14.22
N HIS A 83 -11.46 18.69 -13.79
CA HIS A 83 -10.12 18.27 -14.17
C HIS A 83 -9.86 16.78 -13.92
N VAL A 84 -10.32 16.24 -12.78
CA VAL A 84 -10.12 14.84 -12.37
C VAL A 84 -10.62 13.83 -13.41
N ARG A 85 -11.60 14.22 -14.26
CA ARG A 85 -12.23 13.38 -15.29
C ARG A 85 -11.31 13.08 -16.47
N HIS A 86 -10.37 13.99 -16.74
CA HIS A 86 -9.42 13.93 -17.86
C HIS A 86 -7.96 14.03 -17.38
N CYS A 87 -7.73 13.82 -16.07
CA CYS A 87 -6.40 13.81 -15.47
C CYS A 87 -5.81 12.40 -15.55
N ALA A 88 -4.59 12.27 -16.08
CA ALA A 88 -3.89 10.99 -16.19
C ALA A 88 -3.52 10.36 -14.82
N ASN A 89 -3.48 11.16 -13.74
CA ASN A 89 -3.11 10.74 -12.39
C ASN A 89 -3.78 11.65 -11.33
N PRO A 90 -5.00 11.30 -10.88
CA PRO A 90 -5.82 12.17 -10.01
C PRO A 90 -5.50 12.06 -8.50
N PHE A 91 -5.73 13.16 -7.75
CA PHE A 91 -5.45 13.30 -6.30
C PHE A 91 -6.14 12.33 -5.36
N ARG A 92 -7.20 11.71 -5.85
CA ARG A 92 -8.04 10.75 -5.16
C ARG A 92 -8.45 9.68 -6.16
N PRO A 93 -8.65 8.42 -5.73
CA PRO A 93 -9.26 7.41 -6.58
C PRO A 93 -10.58 7.93 -7.18
N LEU A 94 -10.78 7.67 -8.48
CA LEU A 94 -12.03 8.00 -9.16
C LEU A 94 -13.14 7.09 -8.63
N THR A 95 -14.12 7.67 -7.97
CA THR A 95 -15.33 6.95 -7.57
C THR A 95 -16.21 6.70 -8.79
N THR A 96 -17.18 5.81 -8.64
CA THR A 96 -18.28 5.65 -9.59
C THR A 96 -19.08 6.95 -9.81
N ALA A 97 -19.12 7.87 -8.84
CA ALA A 97 -19.75 9.17 -9.04
C ALA A 97 -18.97 10.04 -10.01
N ASP A 98 -17.64 9.97 -10.00
CA ASP A 98 -16.78 10.74 -10.91
C ASP A 98 -16.89 10.19 -12.33
N LYS A 99 -16.96 8.86 -12.48
CA LYS A 99 -17.23 8.20 -13.76
C LYS A 99 -18.62 8.55 -14.31
N LEU A 100 -19.65 8.58 -13.46
CA LEU A 100 -20.98 9.05 -13.83
C LEU A 100 -20.97 10.52 -14.21
N ALA A 101 -20.18 11.35 -13.51
CA ALA A 101 -20.06 12.77 -13.82
C ALA A 101 -19.32 13.03 -15.13
N ALA A 102 -18.28 12.26 -15.47
CA ALA A 102 -17.61 12.29 -16.77
C ALA A 102 -18.60 11.94 -17.90
N ALA A 103 -19.26 10.80 -17.78
CA ALA A 103 -20.32 10.36 -18.70
C ALA A 103 -21.44 11.42 -18.86
N ALA A 104 -21.91 11.98 -17.75
CA ALA A 104 -22.91 13.05 -17.73
C ALA A 104 -22.39 14.40 -18.26
N SER A 105 -21.07 14.66 -18.31
CA SER A 105 -20.51 15.83 -19.01
C SER A 105 -20.35 15.61 -20.51
N GLU A 106 -20.14 14.36 -20.95
CA GLU A 106 -20.03 13.96 -22.36
C GLU A 106 -21.40 13.64 -23.01
N ASP A 107 -22.48 13.62 -22.22
CA ASP A 107 -23.85 13.24 -22.64
C ASP A 107 -23.96 11.77 -23.13
N MET A 108 -23.02 10.91 -22.73
CA MET A 108 -22.95 9.50 -23.11
C MET A 108 -23.26 8.57 -21.93
N PHE A 109 -23.90 7.43 -22.19
CA PHE A 109 -24.04 6.38 -21.18
C PHE A 109 -22.68 5.80 -20.79
N THR A 110 -22.44 5.64 -19.49
CA THR A 110 -21.19 5.04 -18.98
C THR A 110 -21.10 3.55 -19.30
N ALA A 111 -19.96 3.11 -19.83
CA ALA A 111 -19.65 1.69 -20.03
C ALA A 111 -19.17 0.99 -18.74
N ASP A 112 -18.93 1.74 -17.66
CA ASP A 112 -18.42 1.19 -16.40
C ASP A 112 -19.53 0.42 -15.65
N GLN A 113 -19.38 -0.91 -15.53
CA GLN A 113 -20.40 -1.76 -14.92
C GLN A 113 -20.69 -1.36 -13.46
N GLN A 114 -19.66 -1.08 -12.65
CA GLN A 114 -19.85 -0.73 -11.25
C GLN A 114 -20.64 0.59 -11.11
N THR A 115 -20.41 1.57 -11.99
CA THR A 115 -21.18 2.81 -12.03
C THR A 115 -22.64 2.56 -12.42
N ASN A 116 -22.90 1.65 -13.36
CA ASN A 116 -24.26 1.25 -13.73
C ASN A 116 -25.00 0.52 -12.59
N GLU A 117 -24.31 -0.20 -11.72
CA GLU A 117 -24.89 -0.85 -10.55
C GLU A 117 -25.08 0.11 -9.37
N ASP A 118 -24.06 0.93 -9.09
CA ASP A 118 -24.03 1.93 -8.01
C ASP A 118 -25.12 3.00 -8.16
N TYR A 119 -25.45 3.37 -9.40
CA TYR A 119 -26.45 4.37 -9.76
C TYR A 119 -27.66 3.77 -10.50
N PHE A 120 -27.99 2.53 -10.16
CA PHE A 120 -29.29 1.88 -10.42
C PHE A 120 -29.67 1.62 -11.88
N PHE A 121 -28.84 1.98 -12.87
CA PHE A 121 -29.07 1.68 -14.29
C PHE A 121 -29.26 0.19 -14.59
N THR A 122 -28.71 -0.73 -13.78
CA THR A 122 -28.97 -2.18 -13.88
C THR A 122 -30.30 -2.64 -13.30
N ARG A 123 -30.99 -1.82 -12.49
CA ARG A 123 -32.34 -2.09 -12.00
C ARG A 123 -33.41 -1.75 -13.06
N VAL A 124 -33.06 -0.89 -14.01
CA VAL A 124 -33.94 -0.34 -15.03
C VAL A 124 -33.95 -1.20 -16.30
N ARG A 125 -35.16 -1.49 -16.82
CA ARG A 125 -35.35 -2.46 -17.92
C ARG A 125 -35.43 -1.86 -19.32
N THR A 126 -36.12 -0.73 -19.51
CA THR A 126 -36.30 -0.13 -20.84
C THR A 126 -35.18 0.87 -21.18
N PRO A 127 -34.91 1.15 -22.47
CA PRO A 127 -34.01 2.24 -22.87
C PRO A 127 -34.52 3.62 -22.44
N ASP A 128 -35.84 3.83 -22.48
CA ASP A 128 -36.49 5.11 -22.17
C ASP A 128 -36.32 5.44 -20.68
N ASP A 129 -36.60 4.47 -19.79
CA ASP A 129 -36.39 4.60 -18.35
C ASP A 129 -34.92 4.86 -18.01
N LYS A 130 -33.97 4.22 -18.73
CA LYS A 130 -32.53 4.51 -18.55
C LYS A 130 -32.19 5.93 -18.97
N THR A 131 -32.84 6.44 -20.00
CA THR A 131 -32.68 7.83 -20.48
C THR A 131 -33.26 8.82 -19.47
N PHE A 132 -34.42 8.54 -18.86
CA PHE A 132 -34.96 9.35 -17.76
C PHE A 132 -34.06 9.32 -16.51
N LEU A 133 -33.53 8.15 -16.13
CA LEU A 133 -32.58 8.02 -15.03
C LEU A 133 -31.28 8.79 -15.30
N PHE A 134 -30.73 8.72 -16.51
CA PHE A 134 -29.54 9.47 -16.89
C PHE A 134 -29.81 10.99 -16.89
N GLY A 135 -30.95 11.42 -17.44
CA GLY A 135 -31.41 12.81 -17.38
C GLY A 135 -31.56 13.36 -15.95
N LEU A 136 -32.03 12.54 -15.00
CA LEU A 136 -32.08 12.90 -13.58
C LEU A 136 -30.67 13.15 -13.02
N TYR A 137 -29.70 12.29 -13.32
CA TYR A 137 -28.31 12.47 -12.88
C TYR A 137 -27.60 13.65 -13.56
N ILE A 138 -27.84 13.89 -14.85
CA ILE A 138 -27.40 15.11 -15.55
C ILE A 138 -28.00 16.35 -14.85
N GLY A 139 -29.29 16.31 -14.50
CA GLY A 139 -29.96 17.33 -13.71
C GLY A 139 -29.25 17.62 -12.39
N ILE A 140 -28.98 16.58 -11.59
CA ILE A 140 -28.30 16.66 -10.29
C ILE A 140 -26.87 17.24 -10.43
N LEU A 141 -26.09 16.77 -11.41
CA LEU A 141 -24.67 17.05 -11.55
C LEU A 141 -24.38 18.35 -12.33
N ARG A 142 -25.06 18.61 -13.46
CA ARG A 142 -24.87 19.83 -14.27
C ARG A 142 -25.68 21.02 -13.76
N TYR A 143 -26.95 20.83 -13.39
CA TYR A 143 -27.90 21.94 -13.17
C TYR A 143 -28.17 22.28 -11.70
N HIS A 144 -28.09 21.28 -10.80
CA HIS A 144 -28.09 21.51 -9.35
C HIS A 144 -26.68 21.61 -8.75
N HIS A 145 -25.64 21.47 -9.57
CA HIS A 145 -24.22 21.58 -9.20
C HIS A 145 -23.78 20.69 -8.02
N VAL A 146 -24.44 19.55 -7.82
CA VAL A 146 -24.05 18.59 -6.78
C VAL A 146 -22.70 17.97 -7.15
N LYS A 147 -21.73 18.03 -6.24
CA LYS A 147 -20.41 17.47 -6.47
C LYS A 147 -20.47 15.93 -6.57
N PRO A 148 -19.61 15.28 -7.39
CA PRO A 148 -19.54 13.82 -7.45
C PRO A 148 -19.29 13.18 -6.08
N SER A 149 -18.42 13.79 -5.27
CA SER A 149 -18.16 13.39 -3.88
C SER A 149 -19.41 13.42 -2.98
N THR A 150 -20.25 14.45 -3.12
CA THR A 150 -21.54 14.56 -2.41
C THR A 150 -22.53 13.50 -2.89
N LEU A 151 -22.64 13.28 -4.20
CA LEU A 151 -23.50 12.22 -4.77
C LEU A 151 -23.06 10.82 -4.31
N HIS A 152 -21.75 10.58 -4.21
CA HIS A 152 -21.19 9.35 -3.65
C HIS A 152 -21.57 9.16 -2.17
N GLN A 153 -21.54 10.23 -1.37
CA GLN A 153 -21.97 10.20 0.04
C GLN A 153 -23.47 9.92 0.18
N TRP A 154 -24.33 10.48 -0.69
CA TRP A 154 -25.76 10.17 -0.72
C TRP A 154 -26.02 8.68 -0.99
N ARG A 155 -25.27 8.10 -1.94
CA ARG A 155 -25.30 6.64 -2.22
C ARG A 155 -24.86 5.81 -1.00
N LEU A 156 -23.73 6.15 -0.38
CA LEU A 156 -23.17 5.40 0.75
C LEU A 156 -24.03 5.49 2.02
N SER A 157 -24.67 6.63 2.27
CA SER A 157 -25.57 6.84 3.41
C SER A 157 -27.01 6.35 3.18
N GLY A 158 -27.35 5.94 1.96
CA GLY A 158 -28.70 5.55 1.58
C GLY A 158 -29.67 6.72 1.33
N THR A 159 -29.25 7.96 1.58
CA THR A 159 -30.09 9.17 1.60
C THR A 159 -30.45 9.74 0.21
N MET A 160 -30.36 8.90 -0.83
CA MET A 160 -30.57 9.32 -2.23
C MET A 160 -31.97 9.89 -2.46
N VAL A 161 -33.01 9.28 -1.88
CA VAL A 161 -34.41 9.69 -2.14
C VAL A 161 -34.74 11.01 -1.46
N GLU A 162 -34.32 11.23 -0.20
CA GLU A 162 -34.59 12.49 0.49
C GLU A 162 -33.85 13.66 -0.19
N ASN A 163 -32.57 13.47 -0.52
CA ASN A 163 -31.77 14.54 -1.13
C ASN A 163 -32.23 14.92 -2.54
N ILE A 164 -32.62 13.95 -3.38
CA ILE A 164 -33.18 14.24 -4.70
C ILE A 164 -34.52 14.99 -4.57
N LYS A 165 -35.37 14.63 -3.59
CA LYS A 165 -36.59 15.41 -3.32
C LYS A 165 -36.25 16.84 -2.88
N ALA A 166 -35.32 17.03 -1.94
CA ALA A 166 -34.90 18.34 -1.45
C ALA A 166 -34.37 19.28 -2.56
N LEU A 167 -33.74 18.74 -3.61
CA LEU A 167 -33.32 19.52 -4.78
C LEU A 167 -34.50 20.03 -5.64
N TYR A 168 -35.46 19.15 -5.93
CA TYR A 168 -36.46 19.38 -6.99
C TYR A 168 -37.83 19.85 -6.48
N GLU A 169 -38.21 19.52 -5.24
CA GLU A 169 -39.49 19.95 -4.65
C GLU A 169 -39.62 21.48 -4.47
N PRO A 170 -38.55 22.25 -4.23
CA PRO A 170 -38.61 23.73 -4.23
C PRO A 170 -38.80 24.36 -5.63
N LEU A 171 -38.51 23.66 -6.72
CA LEU A 171 -38.59 24.22 -8.07
C LEU A 171 -40.04 24.31 -8.57
N PRO A 172 -40.42 25.33 -9.37
CA PRO A 172 -41.67 25.32 -10.13
C PRO A 172 -41.78 24.06 -11.01
N ALA A 173 -42.97 23.49 -11.14
CA ALA A 173 -43.17 22.20 -11.84
C ALA A 173 -42.61 22.20 -13.28
N SER A 174 -42.71 23.32 -14.00
CA SER A 174 -42.16 23.51 -15.35
C SER A 174 -40.63 23.46 -15.44
N ARG A 175 -39.92 23.58 -14.31
CA ARG A 175 -38.45 23.54 -14.23
C ARG A 175 -37.87 22.22 -13.71
N ARG A 176 -38.72 21.23 -13.38
CA ARG A 176 -38.27 19.92 -12.83
C ARG A 176 -37.87 18.89 -13.90
N GLY A 177 -38.14 19.18 -15.17
CA GLY A 177 -37.95 18.23 -16.29
C GLY A 177 -38.92 17.05 -16.26
N ALA A 178 -38.94 16.23 -17.31
CA ALA A 178 -39.78 15.02 -17.39
C ALA A 178 -39.25 13.86 -16.53
N TYR A 179 -37.94 13.84 -16.25
CA TYR A 179 -37.27 12.81 -15.47
C TYR A 179 -37.63 12.85 -13.97
N TYR A 180 -38.03 14.00 -13.41
CA TYR A 180 -38.40 14.06 -11.99
C TYR A 180 -39.82 13.52 -11.69
N PRO A 181 -40.86 13.79 -12.49
CA PRO A 181 -42.12 13.04 -12.46
C PRO A 181 -41.96 11.55 -12.75
N TRP A 182 -40.95 11.15 -13.53
CA TRP A 182 -40.57 9.74 -13.70
C TRP A 182 -39.93 9.16 -12.43
N PHE A 183 -39.01 9.88 -11.79
CA PHE A 183 -38.37 9.49 -10.51
C PHE A 183 -39.41 9.25 -9.41
N LEU A 184 -40.38 10.14 -9.25
CA LEU A 184 -41.46 9.98 -8.26
C LEU A 184 -42.37 8.77 -8.50
N LYS A 185 -42.38 8.20 -9.72
CA LYS A 185 -43.10 6.95 -10.05
C LYS A 185 -42.26 5.69 -9.86
N HIS A 186 -40.94 5.82 -9.73
CA HIS A 186 -39.97 4.73 -9.71
C HIS A 186 -39.09 4.76 -8.44
N LEU A 187 -39.65 5.20 -7.31
CA LEU A 187 -38.92 5.22 -6.03
C LEU A 187 -38.46 3.82 -5.60
N ASP A 188 -39.19 2.77 -6.02
CA ASP A 188 -38.86 1.35 -5.82
C ASP A 188 -37.48 0.94 -6.38
N ILE A 189 -36.98 1.63 -7.43
CA ILE A 189 -35.64 1.36 -7.95
C ILE A 189 -34.55 1.94 -7.05
N PHE A 190 -34.85 2.98 -6.27
CA PHE A 190 -33.91 3.58 -5.31
C PHE A 190 -33.99 2.91 -3.93
N GLU A 191 -35.17 2.42 -3.55
CA GLU A 191 -35.39 1.71 -2.29
C GLU A 191 -34.54 0.42 -2.16
N PRO A 192 -34.21 0.00 -0.92
CA PRO A 192 -33.72 -1.34 -0.66
C PRO A 192 -34.89 -2.33 -0.79
N ARG A 193 -34.80 -3.25 -1.78
CA ARG A 193 -35.85 -4.26 -2.07
C ARG A 193 -36.44 -4.86 -0.78
N PRO A 194 -37.78 -4.92 -0.58
CA PRO A 194 -38.40 -5.26 0.71
C PRO A 194 -37.89 -6.53 1.42
N ASN A 195 -37.43 -7.55 0.68
CA ASN A 195 -36.83 -8.76 1.27
C ASN A 195 -35.43 -8.54 1.90
N ALA A 196 -34.87 -7.33 1.86
CA ALA A 196 -33.54 -7.01 2.40
C ALA A 196 -33.46 -7.07 3.93
N VAL A 197 -34.55 -6.70 4.65
CA VAL A 197 -34.54 -6.64 6.13
C VAL A 197 -34.36 -8.04 6.74
N ALA A 198 -34.88 -9.08 6.09
CA ALA A 198 -34.65 -10.48 6.47
C ALA A 198 -33.35 -11.08 5.87
N ALA A 199 -32.76 -10.44 4.86
CA ALA A 199 -31.63 -10.98 4.09
C ALA A 199 -30.27 -10.34 4.40
N LEU A 200 -30.19 -9.37 5.32
CA LEU A 200 -28.93 -8.83 5.85
C LEU A 200 -28.02 -9.91 6.50
N SER A 201 -28.54 -11.11 6.77
CA SER A 201 -27.80 -12.27 7.26
C SER A 201 -27.10 -13.10 6.17
N ALA A 202 -27.35 -12.89 4.87
CA ALA A 202 -27.03 -13.90 3.84
C ALA A 202 -26.64 -13.36 2.44
N ARG A 203 -25.94 -12.22 2.35
CA ARG A 203 -25.16 -11.90 1.13
C ARG A 203 -23.75 -12.45 1.27
N HIS A 204 -23.44 -13.46 0.45
CA HIS A 204 -22.09 -14.00 0.36
C HIS A 204 -21.16 -13.05 -0.40
N LEU A 205 -19.94 -12.90 0.11
CA LEU A 205 -18.89 -12.08 -0.51
C LEU A 205 -17.96 -12.97 -1.34
N CYS A 206 -17.22 -12.35 -2.25
CA CYS A 206 -16.21 -13.00 -3.06
C CYS A 206 -14.96 -13.25 -2.23
N GLU A 207 -14.55 -14.51 -2.07
CA GLU A 207 -13.37 -14.86 -1.26
C GLU A 207 -12.07 -14.29 -1.85
N SER A 208 -12.00 -14.09 -3.17
CA SER A 208 -10.86 -13.46 -3.83
C SER A 208 -10.78 -11.93 -3.67
N CYS A 209 -11.89 -11.19 -3.76
CA CYS A 209 -11.84 -9.71 -3.87
C CYS A 209 -12.80 -8.95 -2.94
N GLY A 210 -13.53 -9.63 -2.05
CA GLY A 210 -14.43 -9.01 -1.07
C GLY A 210 -15.77 -8.49 -1.61
N GLU A 211 -15.93 -8.36 -2.93
CA GLU A 211 -17.15 -7.86 -3.56
C GLU A 211 -18.36 -8.81 -3.48
N SER A 212 -19.55 -8.34 -3.86
CA SER A 212 -20.76 -9.18 -3.87
C SER A 212 -20.60 -10.41 -4.79
N ALA A 213 -20.81 -11.61 -4.26
CA ALA A 213 -20.67 -12.85 -5.02
C ALA A 213 -22.02 -13.45 -5.43
N ALA A 214 -22.17 -13.76 -6.72
CA ALA A 214 -23.33 -14.45 -7.27
C ALA A 214 -23.06 -15.94 -7.57
N VAL A 215 -21.79 -16.33 -7.72
CA VAL A 215 -21.37 -17.71 -8.04
C VAL A 215 -20.82 -18.34 -6.77
N ARG A 216 -21.10 -19.64 -6.55
CA ARG A 216 -20.42 -20.45 -5.53
C ARG A 216 -19.59 -21.54 -6.17
N CYS A 217 -18.51 -21.93 -5.48
CA CYS A 217 -17.72 -23.09 -5.85
C CYS A 217 -18.63 -24.31 -6.05
N SER A 218 -18.75 -24.80 -7.28
CA SER A 218 -19.68 -25.88 -7.65
C SER A 218 -19.42 -27.19 -6.90
N ALA A 219 -18.15 -27.40 -6.57
CA ALA A 219 -17.60 -28.50 -5.79
C ALA A 219 -18.00 -28.42 -4.30
N CYS A 220 -17.38 -27.53 -3.51
CA CYS A 220 -17.62 -27.48 -2.07
C CYS A 220 -18.95 -26.82 -1.66
N LYS A 221 -19.51 -25.95 -2.50
CA LYS A 221 -20.73 -25.14 -2.26
C LYS A 221 -20.70 -24.20 -1.03
N LYS A 222 -19.55 -24.12 -0.33
CA LYS A 222 -19.30 -23.28 0.85
C LYS A 222 -18.84 -21.86 0.50
N VAL A 223 -17.90 -21.76 -0.43
CA VAL A 223 -17.17 -20.52 -0.78
C VAL A 223 -17.72 -19.89 -2.06
N TRP A 224 -17.68 -18.56 -2.14
CA TRP A 224 -18.36 -17.75 -3.15
C TRP A 224 -17.42 -16.79 -3.88
N TYR A 225 -17.77 -16.47 -5.13
CA TYR A 225 -16.99 -15.65 -6.06
C TYR A 225 -17.87 -14.73 -6.90
N CYS A 226 -17.37 -13.55 -7.25
CA CYS A 226 -18.01 -12.69 -8.25
C CYS A 226 -17.75 -13.18 -9.69
N SER A 227 -16.65 -13.90 -9.94
CA SER A 227 -16.23 -14.34 -11.27
C SER A 227 -15.40 -15.63 -11.24
N LYS A 228 -15.29 -16.29 -12.41
CA LYS A 228 -14.40 -17.45 -12.62
C LYS A 228 -12.92 -17.10 -12.39
N LYS A 229 -12.49 -15.89 -12.81
CA LYS A 229 -11.12 -15.39 -12.57
C LYS A 229 -10.81 -15.30 -11.06
N CYS A 230 -11.76 -14.82 -10.27
CA CYS A 230 -11.65 -14.79 -8.81
C CYS A 230 -11.61 -16.20 -8.20
N GLN A 231 -12.43 -17.14 -8.69
CA GLN A 231 -12.34 -18.55 -8.29
C GLN A 231 -10.97 -19.15 -8.63
N GLU A 232 -10.41 -18.85 -9.79
CA GLU A 232 -9.11 -19.37 -10.25
C GLU A 232 -7.93 -18.78 -9.49
N SER A 233 -8.02 -17.51 -9.08
CA SER A 233 -7.03 -16.83 -8.23
C SER A 233 -7.01 -17.37 -6.80
N ASP A 234 -8.18 -17.54 -6.17
CA ASP A 234 -8.33 -18.12 -4.84
C ASP A 234 -8.12 -19.65 -4.82
N TRP A 235 -8.11 -20.31 -5.98
CA TRP A 235 -8.03 -21.78 -6.08
C TRP A 235 -6.79 -22.37 -5.39
N GLY A 236 -5.68 -21.62 -5.29
CA GLY A 236 -4.50 -22.04 -4.52
C GLY A 236 -4.85 -22.32 -3.06
N GLY A 237 -5.22 -21.28 -2.29
CA GLY A 237 -5.60 -21.41 -0.89
C GLY A 237 -6.92 -22.17 -0.65
N HIS A 238 -7.87 -22.10 -1.59
CA HIS A 238 -9.19 -22.73 -1.43
C HIS A 238 -9.18 -24.26 -1.58
N LEU A 239 -8.33 -24.81 -2.45
CA LEU A 239 -8.41 -26.21 -2.89
C LEU A 239 -8.36 -27.23 -1.74
N VAL A 240 -7.49 -27.01 -0.74
CA VAL A 240 -7.39 -27.87 0.46
C VAL A 240 -8.64 -27.83 1.36
N ASN A 241 -9.40 -26.74 1.32
CA ASN A 241 -10.66 -26.56 2.05
C ASN A 241 -11.91 -26.86 1.19
N CYS A 242 -11.69 -27.25 -0.07
CA CYS A 242 -12.71 -27.62 -1.04
C CYS A 242 -12.98 -29.14 -1.00
N ASN A 243 -14.07 -29.59 -1.62
CA ASN A 243 -14.25 -31.00 -1.98
C ASN A 243 -14.31 -31.10 -3.52
N PRO A 244 -13.16 -31.12 -4.22
CA PRO A 244 -13.09 -30.99 -5.67
C PRO A 244 -13.58 -32.21 -6.46
N GLY A 245 -14.22 -33.20 -5.82
CA GLY A 245 -14.67 -34.45 -6.48
C GLY A 245 -13.55 -35.44 -6.78
N ARG A 246 -12.35 -35.20 -6.24
CA ARG A 246 -11.18 -36.09 -6.28
C ARG A 246 -10.45 -36.04 -4.92
N PRO A 247 -9.63 -37.03 -4.57
CA PRO A 247 -8.71 -36.89 -3.44
C PRO A 247 -7.84 -35.63 -3.60
N ILE A 248 -7.62 -34.95 -2.48
CA ILE A 248 -6.65 -33.87 -2.33
C ILE A 248 -5.29 -34.55 -2.14
N THR A 249 -4.28 -34.06 -2.84
CA THR A 249 -2.93 -34.63 -2.88
C THR A 249 -1.92 -33.69 -2.20
N THR A 250 -0.76 -34.21 -1.85
CA THR A 250 0.38 -33.43 -1.34
C THR A 250 0.76 -32.25 -2.24
N ALA A 251 0.58 -32.37 -3.57
CA ALA A 251 0.80 -31.27 -4.52
C ALA A 251 -0.26 -30.15 -4.43
N ASP A 252 -1.45 -30.46 -3.93
CA ASP A 252 -2.52 -29.47 -3.70
C ASP A 252 -2.29 -28.71 -2.39
N HIS A 253 -1.79 -29.41 -1.37
CA HIS A 253 -1.32 -28.84 -0.12
C HIS A 253 -0.12 -27.91 -0.35
N LEU A 254 0.88 -28.34 -1.12
CA LEU A 254 2.00 -27.49 -1.54
C LEU A 254 1.53 -26.24 -2.31
N ARG A 255 0.54 -26.36 -3.21
CA ARG A 255 -0.01 -25.19 -3.91
C ARG A 255 -0.73 -24.22 -2.97
N ALA A 256 -1.42 -24.73 -1.96
CA ALA A 256 -2.05 -23.90 -0.92
C ALA A 256 -0.99 -23.23 -0.02
N ALA A 257 0.11 -23.92 0.28
CA ALA A 257 1.23 -23.40 1.07
C ALA A 257 1.94 -22.24 0.35
N VAL A 258 2.35 -22.47 -0.90
CA VAL A 258 2.95 -21.42 -1.77
C VAL A 258 2.03 -20.21 -1.93
N HIS A 259 0.72 -20.41 -2.13
CA HIS A 259 -0.26 -19.31 -2.23
C HIS A 259 -0.38 -18.48 -0.94
N ARG A 260 0.02 -19.03 0.22
CA ARG A 260 0.02 -18.37 1.54
C ARG A 260 1.38 -17.77 1.94
N GLY A 261 2.42 -17.91 1.11
CA GLY A 261 3.80 -17.51 1.48
C GLY A 261 4.44 -18.40 2.56
N LYS A 262 3.92 -19.62 2.78
CA LYS A 262 4.32 -20.47 3.91
C LYS A 262 4.71 -21.88 3.47
N LEU A 263 5.51 -22.56 4.30
CA LEU A 263 5.77 -24.00 4.15
C LEU A 263 4.46 -24.81 4.35
N PRO A 264 4.35 -26.02 3.76
CA PRO A 264 3.20 -26.89 3.98
C PRO A 264 2.96 -27.22 5.45
N ASP A 265 1.68 -27.21 5.87
CA ASP A 265 1.25 -27.49 7.25
C ASP A 265 1.38 -29.00 7.62
N ASP A 266 1.61 -29.88 6.65
CA ASP A 266 1.61 -31.34 6.79
C ASP A 266 2.94 -32.02 6.37
N LEU A 267 3.35 -33.02 7.16
CA LEU A 267 4.60 -33.75 6.98
C LEU A 267 4.67 -34.52 5.65
N ASP A 268 3.53 -35.02 5.15
CA ASP A 268 3.49 -35.76 3.88
C ASP A 268 3.86 -34.85 2.71
N SER A 269 3.37 -33.61 2.67
CA SER A 269 3.73 -32.63 1.63
C SER A 269 5.13 -32.05 1.81
N LEU A 270 5.61 -31.91 3.06
CA LEU A 270 7.00 -31.56 3.32
C LEU A 270 7.95 -32.66 2.80
N SER A 271 7.59 -33.93 2.98
CA SER A 271 8.41 -35.07 2.54
C SER A 271 8.34 -35.29 1.03
N ASP A 272 7.14 -35.30 0.44
CA ASP A 272 6.89 -35.56 -0.99
C ASP A 272 7.60 -34.60 -1.95
N TYR A 273 7.93 -33.39 -1.47
CA TYR A 273 8.48 -32.30 -2.28
C TYR A 273 9.84 -31.77 -1.80
N GLY A 274 10.49 -32.50 -0.88
CA GLY A 274 11.90 -32.28 -0.52
C GLY A 274 12.18 -31.35 0.67
N PHE A 275 11.16 -30.75 1.29
CA PHE A 275 11.34 -29.84 2.42
C PHE A 275 11.89 -30.53 3.68
N THR A 276 11.65 -31.83 3.87
CA THR A 276 12.29 -32.62 4.95
C THR A 276 13.73 -33.05 4.61
N ARG A 277 14.24 -32.68 3.43
CA ARG A 277 15.57 -33.04 2.93
C ARG A 277 16.51 -31.83 2.84
N VAL A 278 16.08 -30.66 3.34
CA VAL A 278 16.87 -29.42 3.36
C VAL A 278 16.65 -28.65 4.67
N GLY A 279 17.59 -27.76 5.02
CA GLY A 279 17.51 -26.86 6.18
C GLY A 279 16.36 -25.84 6.10
N GLN A 280 16.07 -25.15 7.19
CA GLN A 280 14.98 -24.17 7.29
C GLN A 280 15.10 -23.01 6.28
N LEU A 281 16.32 -22.57 5.94
CA LEU A 281 16.52 -21.56 4.90
C LEU A 281 16.44 -22.16 3.48
N GLY A 282 16.96 -23.38 3.29
CA GLY A 282 16.80 -24.13 2.03
C GLY A 282 15.32 -24.39 1.69
N ALA A 283 14.49 -24.69 2.70
CA ALA A 283 13.05 -24.86 2.57
C ALA A 283 12.33 -23.61 2.02
N ASN A 284 12.81 -22.40 2.33
CA ASN A 284 12.24 -21.17 1.79
C ASN A 284 12.63 -20.97 0.31
N ILE A 285 13.88 -21.27 -0.07
CA ILE A 285 14.33 -21.19 -1.48
C ILE A 285 13.61 -22.27 -2.32
N LEU A 286 13.39 -23.45 -1.75
CA LEU A 286 12.59 -24.52 -2.32
C LEU A 286 11.11 -24.11 -2.54
N LEU A 287 10.52 -23.39 -1.59
CA LEU A 287 9.17 -22.80 -1.73
C LEU A 287 9.12 -21.80 -2.89
N ASP A 288 10.16 -20.98 -3.05
CA ASP A 288 10.33 -20.03 -4.15
C ASP A 288 10.47 -20.73 -5.52
N VAL A 289 11.19 -21.87 -5.60
CA VAL A 289 11.20 -22.73 -6.80
C VAL A 289 9.80 -23.19 -7.15
N TYR A 290 9.02 -23.70 -6.18
CA TYR A 290 7.64 -24.11 -6.43
C TYR A 290 6.70 -22.94 -6.78
N ARG A 291 6.94 -21.73 -6.26
CA ARG A 291 6.25 -20.50 -6.70
C ARG A 291 6.47 -20.23 -8.19
N ILE A 292 7.73 -20.21 -8.62
CA ILE A 292 8.10 -19.97 -10.03
C ILE A 292 7.46 -21.00 -10.97
N LEU A 293 7.42 -22.28 -10.56
CA LEU A 293 6.75 -23.34 -11.34
C LEU A 293 5.23 -23.11 -11.44
N PHE A 294 4.56 -22.74 -10.35
CA PHE A 294 3.12 -22.45 -10.38
C PHE A 294 2.78 -21.17 -11.16
N GLU A 295 3.67 -20.17 -11.19
CA GLU A 295 3.56 -18.95 -12.00
C GLU A 295 3.76 -19.22 -13.50
N ASP A 296 4.66 -20.14 -13.89
CA ASP A 296 4.81 -20.64 -15.28
C ASP A 296 3.68 -21.60 -15.71
N GLY A 297 2.62 -21.73 -14.89
CA GLY A 297 1.39 -22.44 -15.23
C GLY A 297 1.36 -23.93 -14.88
N VAL A 298 2.36 -24.45 -14.17
CA VAL A 298 2.30 -25.81 -13.61
C VAL A 298 1.09 -25.93 -12.67
N ARG A 299 0.48 -27.11 -12.61
CA ARG A 299 -0.68 -27.40 -11.75
C ARG A 299 -0.31 -28.55 -10.83
N SER A 300 -0.95 -28.63 -9.66
CA SER A 300 -0.73 -29.68 -8.67
C SER A 300 -0.86 -31.10 -9.25
N ARG A 301 -1.76 -31.32 -10.22
CA ARG A 301 -1.91 -32.60 -10.93
C ARG A 301 -0.64 -33.03 -11.68
N ASP A 302 0.15 -32.07 -12.15
CA ASP A 302 1.34 -32.28 -12.96
C ASP A 302 2.54 -32.57 -12.05
N LEU A 303 2.73 -31.79 -10.97
CA LEU A 303 3.68 -32.10 -9.89
C LEU A 303 3.44 -33.50 -9.29
N HIS A 304 2.18 -33.81 -8.93
CA HIS A 304 1.83 -35.13 -8.37
C HIS A 304 2.12 -36.26 -9.36
N ARG A 305 1.91 -36.03 -10.66
CA ARG A 305 2.29 -36.99 -11.71
C ARG A 305 3.80 -37.19 -11.77
N TRP A 306 4.59 -36.11 -11.78
CA TRP A 306 6.05 -36.21 -11.85
C TRP A 306 6.65 -36.89 -10.62
N LYS A 307 6.14 -36.57 -9.42
CA LYS A 307 6.51 -37.23 -8.17
C LYS A 307 6.19 -38.73 -8.20
N ASN A 308 4.98 -39.11 -8.63
CA ASN A 308 4.59 -40.52 -8.72
C ASN A 308 5.31 -41.28 -9.85
N ALA A 309 5.81 -40.58 -10.88
CA ALA A 309 6.59 -41.15 -11.98
C ALA A 309 8.11 -41.17 -11.71
N GLY A 310 8.57 -40.62 -10.58
CA GLY A 310 9.99 -40.54 -10.22
C GLY A 310 10.82 -39.55 -11.04
N ASN A 311 10.20 -38.65 -11.82
CA ASN A 311 10.90 -37.71 -12.71
C ASN A 311 10.74 -36.23 -12.32
N LEU A 312 10.42 -35.95 -11.05
CA LEU A 312 10.25 -34.61 -10.50
C LEU A 312 11.46 -33.70 -10.76
N LEU A 313 12.68 -34.14 -10.40
CA LEU A 313 13.92 -33.40 -10.62
C LEU A 313 14.11 -33.01 -12.10
N GLU A 314 13.86 -33.94 -13.02
CA GLU A 314 14.08 -33.77 -14.47
C GLU A 314 13.13 -32.74 -15.08
N GLU A 315 11.85 -32.78 -14.68
CA GLU A 315 10.81 -31.88 -15.21
C GLU A 315 10.92 -30.47 -14.59
N VAL A 316 11.33 -30.37 -13.32
CA VAL A 316 11.67 -29.08 -12.70
C VAL A 316 12.89 -28.45 -13.39
N GLU A 317 13.95 -29.22 -13.63
CA GLU A 317 15.15 -28.74 -14.33
C GLU A 317 14.84 -28.21 -15.74
N LYS A 318 14.05 -28.96 -16.53
CA LYS A 318 13.61 -28.53 -17.87
C LYS A 318 12.87 -27.19 -17.85
N LEU A 319 12.07 -26.93 -16.83
CA LEU A 319 11.33 -25.68 -16.69
C LEU A 319 12.23 -24.53 -16.22
N LEU A 320 13.04 -24.73 -15.18
CA LEU A 320 13.96 -23.70 -14.69
C LEU A 320 14.99 -23.28 -15.75
N ARG A 321 15.47 -24.20 -16.59
CA ARG A 321 16.39 -23.90 -17.71
C ARG A 321 15.71 -23.30 -18.95
N ARG A 322 14.39 -23.39 -19.07
CA ARG A 322 13.59 -22.75 -20.13
C ARG A 322 13.23 -21.30 -19.80
N LEU A 323 13.11 -20.99 -18.51
CA LEU A 323 12.68 -19.68 -18.03
C LEU A 323 13.73 -18.58 -18.26
N GLU A 324 13.25 -17.34 -18.32
CA GLU A 324 14.10 -16.16 -18.49
C GLU A 324 15.03 -15.99 -17.28
N ARG A 325 16.32 -15.72 -17.54
CA ARG A 325 17.40 -15.65 -16.54
C ARG A 325 17.12 -14.76 -15.31
N TRP A 326 16.25 -13.75 -15.44
CA TRP A 326 15.88 -12.85 -14.34
C TRP A 326 14.81 -13.43 -13.39
N LYS A 327 14.05 -14.44 -13.84
CA LYS A 327 13.10 -15.17 -13.00
C LYS A 327 13.78 -16.25 -12.15
N THR A 328 14.93 -16.73 -12.61
CA THR A 328 15.65 -17.87 -12.01
C THR A 328 17.02 -17.50 -11.46
N SER A 329 17.39 -16.22 -11.45
CA SER A 329 18.73 -15.72 -11.06
C SER A 329 19.17 -16.19 -9.67
N ASP A 330 18.24 -16.19 -8.71
CA ASP A 330 18.52 -16.45 -7.31
C ASP A 330 18.22 -17.90 -6.89
N VAL A 331 17.43 -18.64 -7.68
CA VAL A 331 17.05 -20.04 -7.40
C VAL A 331 17.82 -21.08 -8.21
N LEU A 332 18.30 -20.75 -9.42
CA LEU A 332 18.97 -21.72 -10.28
C LEU A 332 20.31 -22.19 -9.71
N PRO A 333 21.19 -21.33 -9.14
CA PRO A 333 22.43 -21.81 -8.52
C PRO A 333 22.14 -22.73 -7.33
N TRP A 334 21.18 -22.34 -6.46
CA TRP A 334 20.75 -23.18 -5.34
C TRP A 334 20.22 -24.53 -5.82
N PHE A 335 19.38 -24.56 -6.85
CA PHE A 335 18.84 -25.79 -7.45
C PHE A 335 19.92 -26.72 -8.02
N GLU A 336 21.00 -26.17 -8.58
CA GLU A 336 22.10 -26.98 -9.13
C GLU A 336 22.90 -27.71 -8.04
N ASP A 337 23.06 -27.09 -6.86
CA ASP A 337 23.66 -27.73 -5.67
C ASP A 337 22.66 -28.64 -4.93
N HIS A 338 21.38 -28.25 -4.85
CA HIS A 338 20.35 -28.89 -3.99
C HIS A 338 19.45 -29.87 -4.75
N ARG A 339 19.93 -30.46 -5.86
CA ARG A 339 19.20 -31.44 -6.69
C ARG A 339 18.64 -32.62 -5.89
N TYR A 340 19.31 -33.02 -4.81
CA TYR A 340 18.91 -34.09 -3.91
C TYR A 340 17.59 -33.82 -3.18
N ALA A 341 17.11 -32.57 -3.10
CA ALA A 341 15.78 -32.27 -2.57
C ALA A 341 14.65 -32.87 -3.43
N PHE A 342 14.85 -32.92 -4.76
CA PHE A 342 13.84 -33.37 -5.74
C PHE A 342 14.00 -34.85 -6.14
N ASP A 343 15.04 -35.53 -5.65
CA ASP A 343 15.30 -36.95 -5.85
C ASP A 343 15.31 -37.69 -4.49
N PRO A 344 14.24 -38.45 -4.15
CA PRO A 344 14.18 -39.21 -2.90
C PRO A 344 15.26 -40.29 -2.75
N THR A 345 15.90 -40.72 -3.84
CA THR A 345 16.92 -41.78 -3.85
C THR A 345 18.34 -41.26 -3.69
N ALA A 346 18.57 -39.97 -3.94
CA ALA A 346 19.85 -39.33 -3.67
C ALA A 346 20.18 -39.33 -2.16
N ALA A 347 21.46 -39.48 -1.83
CA ALA A 347 21.93 -39.19 -0.48
C ALA A 347 21.76 -37.70 -0.18
N VAL A 348 21.20 -37.35 0.98
CA VAL A 348 21.28 -35.99 1.51
C VAL A 348 22.75 -35.77 1.93
N PRO A 349 23.41 -34.69 1.48
CA PRO A 349 24.77 -34.39 1.91
C PRO A 349 24.87 -34.18 3.41
N ASN A 350 25.98 -34.62 4.03
CA ASN A 350 26.27 -34.33 5.44
C ASN A 350 26.83 -32.90 5.55
N HIS A 351 25.95 -31.90 5.53
CA HIS A 351 26.29 -30.49 5.69
C HIS A 351 25.34 -29.81 6.69
N ASP A 352 25.90 -28.87 7.45
CA ASP A 352 25.16 -27.98 8.35
C ASP A 352 24.46 -26.89 7.52
N GLU A 353 23.43 -27.28 6.77
CA GLU A 353 22.83 -26.48 5.69
C GLU A 353 22.32 -25.10 6.15
N ASP A 354 21.77 -24.99 7.37
CA ASP A 354 21.29 -23.71 7.88
C ASP A 354 22.46 -22.73 8.14
N ASP A 355 23.61 -23.20 8.63
CA ASP A 355 24.82 -22.37 8.79
C ASP A 355 25.39 -21.97 7.42
N GLN A 356 25.43 -22.88 6.45
CA GLN A 356 25.98 -22.58 5.12
C GLN A 356 25.05 -21.66 4.30
N ALA A 357 23.73 -21.79 4.44
CA ALA A 357 22.77 -20.88 3.83
C ALA A 357 22.75 -19.51 4.53
N LEU A 358 22.91 -19.45 5.86
CA LEU A 358 23.16 -18.19 6.58
C LEU A 358 24.46 -17.52 6.12
N ALA A 359 25.53 -18.29 5.89
CA ALA A 359 26.80 -17.76 5.39
C ALA A 359 26.65 -17.17 3.98
N VAL A 360 25.98 -17.84 3.05
CA VAL A 360 25.73 -17.32 1.69
C VAL A 360 24.84 -16.07 1.72
N MET A 361 23.81 -16.04 2.58
CA MET A 361 23.00 -14.82 2.78
C MET A 361 23.82 -13.70 3.43
N GLY A 362 24.70 -14.04 4.38
CA GLY A 362 25.70 -13.17 4.98
C GLY A 362 26.58 -12.53 3.92
N GLU A 363 27.35 -13.31 3.15
CA GLU A 363 28.21 -12.80 2.07
C GLU A 363 27.46 -11.91 1.06
N LYS A 364 26.17 -12.19 0.78
CA LYS A 364 25.34 -11.36 -0.10
C LYS A 364 25.07 -10.01 0.56
N ILE A 365 24.69 -10.01 1.83
CA ILE A 365 24.45 -8.82 2.66
C ILE A 365 25.76 -8.01 2.87
N GLU A 366 26.89 -8.67 3.12
CA GLU A 366 28.22 -8.03 3.21
C GLU A 366 28.57 -7.29 1.91
N ARG A 367 28.42 -7.97 0.76
CA ARG A 367 28.66 -7.39 -0.57
C ARG A 367 27.75 -6.19 -0.84
N LEU A 368 26.47 -6.25 -0.46
CA LEU A 368 25.53 -5.12 -0.60
C LEU A 368 25.95 -3.92 0.26
N HIS A 369 26.37 -4.15 1.51
CA HIS A 369 26.87 -3.09 2.38
C HIS A 369 28.16 -2.46 1.85
N ILE A 370 29.12 -3.26 1.37
CA ILE A 370 30.35 -2.77 0.75
C ILE A 370 30.04 -1.93 -0.50
N GLN A 371 29.15 -2.41 -1.38
CA GLN A 371 28.71 -1.67 -2.56
C GLN A 371 28.03 -0.34 -2.20
N ARG A 372 27.07 -0.35 -1.26
CA ARG A 372 26.34 0.86 -0.85
C ARG A 372 27.24 1.85 -0.13
N TRP A 373 28.15 1.38 0.72
CA TRP A 373 29.15 2.21 1.40
C TRP A 373 30.02 2.97 0.39
N ASN A 374 30.58 2.27 -0.59
CA ASN A 374 31.42 2.88 -1.62
C ASN A 374 30.64 3.85 -2.53
N GLN A 375 29.33 3.63 -2.75
CA GLN A 375 28.45 4.56 -3.48
C GLN A 375 28.16 5.87 -2.72
N ILE A 376 28.21 5.88 -1.39
CA ILE A 376 27.98 7.08 -0.56
C ILE A 376 29.27 7.94 -0.44
N GLY A 377 30.41 7.42 -0.92
CA GLY A 377 31.60 8.23 -1.22
C GLY A 377 32.44 8.69 -0.03
N GLN A 378 32.14 8.26 1.21
CA GLN A 378 32.88 8.70 2.40
C GLN A 378 34.33 8.16 2.41
N PHE A 379 34.53 6.85 2.25
CA PHE A 379 35.84 6.22 2.05
C PHE A 379 35.71 4.91 1.26
N HIS A 380 36.68 4.58 0.41
CA HIS A 380 36.71 3.27 -0.27
C HIS A 380 37.13 2.17 0.72
N SER A 381 36.29 1.16 0.92
CA SER A 381 36.59 -0.03 1.73
C SER A 381 36.08 -1.31 1.07
N HIS A 382 36.78 -2.41 1.35
CA HIS A 382 36.42 -3.78 0.96
C HIS A 382 36.23 -4.70 2.18
N ASN A 383 36.32 -4.17 3.40
CA ASN A 383 36.20 -4.93 4.64
C ASN A 383 34.87 -4.59 5.34
N HIS A 384 34.00 -5.59 5.50
CA HIS A 384 32.66 -5.40 6.04
C HIS A 384 32.64 -5.08 7.54
N ASP A 385 33.41 -5.81 8.35
CA ASP A 385 33.54 -5.56 9.80
C ASP A 385 33.99 -4.13 10.12
N GLN A 386 34.94 -3.59 9.34
CA GLN A 386 35.41 -2.22 9.49
C GLN A 386 34.30 -1.22 9.16
N ILE A 387 33.51 -1.45 8.11
CA ILE A 387 32.34 -0.63 7.77
C ILE A 387 31.29 -0.71 8.89
N LEU A 388 30.91 -1.92 9.33
CA LEU A 388 29.95 -2.11 10.43
C LEU A 388 30.41 -1.45 11.73
N SER A 389 31.68 -1.63 12.11
CA SER A 389 32.27 -1.04 13.30
C SER A 389 32.30 0.49 13.21
N TYR A 390 32.68 1.04 12.05
CA TYR A 390 32.67 2.49 11.83
C TYR A 390 31.24 3.05 11.94
N ILE A 391 30.29 2.50 11.19
CA ILE A 391 28.86 2.88 11.22
C ILE A 391 28.32 2.79 12.65
N LYS A 392 28.54 1.66 13.35
CA LYS A 392 28.08 1.44 14.72
C LYS A 392 28.60 2.50 15.70
N ASN A 393 29.86 2.90 15.57
CA ASN A 393 30.53 3.78 16.53
C ASN A 393 30.41 5.28 16.20
N HIS A 394 30.17 5.67 14.94
CA HIS A 394 30.21 7.07 14.50
C HIS A 394 28.88 7.61 13.95
N TRP A 395 27.98 6.77 13.40
CA TRP A 395 26.75 7.25 12.78
C TRP A 395 25.56 7.30 13.77
N PRO A 396 24.70 8.34 13.72
CA PRO A 396 23.42 8.41 14.42
C PRO A 396 22.53 7.19 14.15
N SER A 397 21.72 6.76 15.12
CA SER A 397 21.04 5.46 15.04
C SER A 397 20.06 5.35 13.87
N GLU A 398 19.49 6.48 13.48
CA GLU A 398 18.54 6.63 12.40
C GLU A 398 19.25 6.45 11.04
N GLU A 399 20.39 7.10 10.84
CA GLU A 399 21.24 6.95 9.65
C GLU A 399 21.72 5.50 9.49
N ARG A 400 22.06 4.82 10.60
CA ARG A 400 22.38 3.37 10.59
C ARG A 400 21.19 2.55 10.09
N THR A 401 19.99 2.71 10.66
CA THR A 401 18.79 1.97 10.22
C THR A 401 18.48 2.27 8.73
N PHE A 402 18.64 3.52 8.29
CA PHE A 402 18.40 3.91 6.91
C PHE A 402 19.40 3.28 5.94
N PHE A 403 20.71 3.27 6.26
CA PHE A 403 21.73 2.61 5.46
C PHE A 403 21.43 1.12 5.24
N PHE A 404 21.11 0.40 6.31
CA PHE A 404 20.77 -1.03 6.24
C PHE A 404 19.52 -1.27 5.39
N PHE A 405 18.45 -0.50 5.62
CA PHE A 405 17.24 -0.57 4.81
C PHE A 405 17.52 -0.28 3.32
N HIS A 406 18.25 0.79 3.01
CA HIS A 406 18.53 1.22 1.63
C HIS A 406 19.48 0.25 0.90
N ALA A 407 20.42 -0.40 1.60
CA ALA A 407 21.27 -1.43 1.01
C ALA A 407 20.47 -2.68 0.61
N LEU A 408 19.52 -3.11 1.46
CA LEU A 408 18.64 -4.23 1.17
C LEU A 408 17.61 -3.91 0.08
N LEU A 409 17.02 -2.70 0.12
CA LEU A 409 16.00 -2.22 -0.80
C LEU A 409 16.41 -2.30 -2.29
N LEU A 410 17.67 -2.02 -2.60
CA LEU A 410 18.18 -1.92 -3.97
C LEU A 410 18.28 -3.28 -4.70
N VAL A 411 18.33 -4.40 -3.97
CA VAL A 411 18.58 -5.74 -4.57
C VAL A 411 17.61 -6.82 -4.06
N VAL A 412 17.03 -6.69 -2.88
CA VAL A 412 16.10 -7.69 -2.32
C VAL A 412 14.66 -7.30 -2.62
N GLY A 413 13.85 -8.26 -3.08
CA GLY A 413 12.42 -8.04 -3.40
C GLY A 413 11.61 -7.51 -2.20
N HIS A 414 11.93 -7.99 -1.00
CA HIS A 414 11.28 -7.71 0.28
C HIS A 414 12.34 -7.36 1.34
N PRO A 415 12.62 -6.08 1.64
CA PRO A 415 13.86 -5.67 2.34
C PRO A 415 13.81 -5.78 3.87
N THR A 416 12.68 -6.14 4.48
CA THR A 416 12.52 -6.18 5.95
C THR A 416 11.68 -7.36 6.41
N THR A 417 11.97 -7.95 7.58
CA THR A 417 11.08 -8.89 8.30
C THR A 417 10.62 -8.28 9.63
N PRO A 418 9.52 -8.76 10.24
CA PRO A 418 9.03 -8.28 11.54
C PRO A 418 10.04 -8.34 12.69
N ASP A 419 11.12 -9.09 12.55
CA ASP A 419 12.18 -9.23 13.55
C ASP A 419 13.09 -7.99 13.63
N PHE A 420 13.08 -7.12 12.61
CA PHE A 420 13.87 -5.89 12.55
C PHE A 420 13.03 -4.62 12.80
N ASP A 421 13.65 -3.59 13.39
CA ASP A 421 12.99 -2.31 13.70
C ASP A 421 12.53 -1.54 12.43
N MET A 422 13.26 -1.70 11.34
CA MET A 422 12.93 -1.17 10.01
C MET A 422 11.56 -1.60 9.48
N TRP A 423 11.01 -2.74 9.91
CA TRP A 423 9.65 -3.17 9.52
C TRP A 423 8.55 -2.23 10.02
N VAL A 424 8.73 -1.65 11.22
CA VAL A 424 7.85 -0.60 11.74
C VAL A 424 8.26 0.76 11.20
N LYS A 425 9.56 1.09 11.21
CA LYS A 425 10.05 2.42 10.80
C LYS A 425 9.75 2.77 9.33
N PHE A 426 9.75 1.80 8.41
CA PHE A 426 9.39 2.03 7.01
C PHE A 426 7.94 1.60 6.67
N GLY A 427 7.10 1.34 7.67
CA GLY A 427 5.65 1.20 7.47
C GLY A 427 5.18 -0.13 6.90
N PHE A 428 6.05 -1.14 6.75
CA PHE A 428 5.64 -2.50 6.37
C PHE A 428 4.63 -3.08 7.35
N CYS A 429 4.70 -2.70 8.63
CA CYS A 429 3.69 -3.04 9.64
C CYS A 429 2.26 -2.56 9.32
N ALA A 430 2.06 -1.57 8.42
CA ALA A 430 0.75 -1.15 7.96
C ALA A 430 0.09 -2.16 6.99
N CYS A 431 0.90 -2.93 6.26
CA CYS A 431 0.48 -3.84 5.19
C CYS A 431 -0.23 -5.08 5.74
N GLN A 432 -1.25 -5.59 5.06
CA GLN A 432 -2.01 -6.75 5.54
C GLN A 432 -1.24 -8.07 5.41
N ASP A 433 -0.46 -8.26 4.34
CA ASP A 433 0.31 -9.47 4.04
C ASP A 433 1.58 -9.17 3.21
N GLU A 434 2.36 -10.20 2.93
CA GLU A 434 3.63 -10.14 2.19
C GLU A 434 3.46 -9.64 0.74
N SER A 435 2.26 -9.73 0.15
CA SER A 435 1.98 -9.16 -1.16
C SER A 435 1.89 -7.63 -1.08
N GLU A 436 1.14 -7.12 -0.09
CA GLU A 436 1.14 -5.68 0.21
C GLU A 436 2.53 -5.17 0.61
N GLU A 437 3.27 -5.91 1.45
CA GLU A 437 4.65 -5.54 1.83
C GLU A 437 5.57 -5.51 0.59
N GLY A 438 5.39 -6.41 -0.38
CA GLY A 438 6.05 -6.38 -1.68
C GLY A 438 5.68 -5.17 -2.57
N PHE A 439 4.42 -4.74 -2.57
CA PHE A 439 4.00 -3.50 -3.27
C PHE A 439 4.60 -2.24 -2.63
N LEU A 440 4.72 -2.21 -1.30
CA LEU A 440 5.39 -1.13 -0.58
C LEU A 440 6.90 -1.12 -0.88
N ALA A 441 7.57 -2.28 -0.86
CA ALA A 441 8.97 -2.42 -1.25
C ALA A 441 9.23 -1.93 -2.69
N ALA A 442 8.36 -2.29 -3.64
CA ALA A 442 8.44 -1.79 -5.01
C ALA A 442 8.25 -0.26 -5.11
N THR A 443 7.40 0.32 -4.25
CA THR A 443 7.17 1.77 -4.18
C THR A 443 8.38 2.50 -3.61
N TYR A 444 9.05 1.96 -2.59
CA TYR A 444 10.32 2.50 -2.11
C TYR A 444 11.47 2.35 -3.11
N ARG A 445 11.53 1.24 -3.88
CA ARG A 445 12.51 1.09 -4.98
C ARG A 445 12.33 2.16 -6.05
N MET A 446 11.09 2.51 -6.40
CA MET A 446 10.82 3.63 -7.30
C MET A 446 11.27 4.97 -6.70
N LEU A 447 10.98 5.22 -5.42
CA LEU A 447 11.42 6.44 -4.74
C LEU A 447 12.95 6.60 -4.78
N ALA A 448 13.69 5.54 -4.43
CA ALA A 448 15.16 5.49 -4.50
C ALA A 448 15.74 5.61 -5.93
N SER A 449 14.90 5.65 -6.97
CA SER A 449 15.29 5.94 -8.35
C SER A 449 14.89 7.34 -8.83
N TYR A 450 14.13 8.09 -8.02
CA TYR A 450 13.60 9.42 -8.36
C TYR A 450 14.21 10.56 -7.52
N CYS A 451 14.71 10.28 -6.31
CA CYS A 451 15.38 11.25 -5.44
C CYS A 451 16.79 10.79 -5.05
N SER A 452 17.59 11.70 -4.48
CA SER A 452 18.92 11.40 -3.94
C SER A 452 18.86 10.57 -2.64
N TYR A 453 20.00 10.00 -2.25
CA TYR A 453 20.14 9.28 -0.97
C TYR A 453 19.98 10.23 0.23
N GLU A 454 20.51 11.44 0.10
CA GLU A 454 20.48 12.52 1.09
C GLU A 454 19.06 13.07 1.25
N GLU A 455 18.32 13.24 0.14
CA GLU A 455 16.90 13.61 0.16
C GLU A 455 16.05 12.54 0.85
N PHE A 456 16.25 11.26 0.52
CA PHE A 456 15.50 10.15 1.12
C PHE A 456 15.88 9.94 2.60
N LEU A 457 17.15 10.07 2.96
CA LEU A 457 17.64 10.03 4.34
C LEU A 457 17.05 11.20 5.16
N SER A 458 17.07 12.42 4.60
CA SER A 458 16.50 13.61 5.23
C SER A 458 14.99 13.46 5.44
N ALA A 459 14.26 12.95 4.45
CA ALA A 459 12.83 12.72 4.57
C ALA A 459 12.49 11.62 5.60
N TYR A 460 13.34 10.61 5.75
CA TYR A 460 13.23 9.60 6.79
C TYR A 460 13.51 10.17 8.20
N THR A 461 14.61 10.92 8.40
CA THR A 461 14.97 11.44 9.73
C THR A 461 14.04 12.58 10.20
N SER A 462 13.45 13.34 9.27
CA SER A 462 12.54 14.47 9.55
C SER A 462 11.04 14.12 9.63
N SER A 463 10.67 12.83 9.54
CA SER A 463 9.26 12.39 9.48
C SER A 463 8.48 12.89 8.24
N THR A 464 9.16 13.15 7.12
CA THR A 464 8.55 13.70 5.89
C THR A 464 8.52 12.74 4.69
N LEU A 465 8.67 11.43 4.91
CA LEU A 465 8.57 10.39 3.87
C LEU A 465 7.27 10.45 3.04
N ILE A 466 6.15 10.85 3.66
CA ILE A 466 4.85 10.98 2.98
C ILE A 466 4.89 12.13 1.95
N GLN A 467 5.51 13.25 2.32
CA GLN A 467 5.69 14.42 1.48
C GLN A 467 6.66 14.11 0.34
N LEU A 468 7.75 13.39 0.61
CA LEU A 468 8.70 12.97 -0.42
C LEU A 468 8.08 11.97 -1.41
N LEU A 469 7.30 10.99 -0.94
CA LEU A 469 6.53 10.08 -1.79
C LEU A 469 5.52 10.84 -2.67
N ASP A 470 4.83 11.83 -2.12
CA ASP A 470 3.84 12.62 -2.87
C ASP A 470 4.51 13.55 -3.91
N ALA A 471 5.62 14.21 -3.56
CA ALA A 471 6.40 15.04 -4.47
C ALA A 471 6.98 14.24 -5.65
N ASN A 472 7.37 12.98 -5.42
CA ASN A 472 7.84 12.05 -6.44
C ASN A 472 6.70 11.32 -7.19
N GLY A 473 5.45 11.79 -7.07
CA GLY A 473 4.29 11.24 -7.79
C GLY A 473 3.79 9.88 -7.31
N LEU A 474 4.35 9.33 -6.23
CA LEU A 474 4.04 8.01 -5.68
C LEU A 474 2.81 7.99 -4.77
N ARG A 475 2.11 9.13 -4.61
CA ARG A 475 0.87 9.29 -3.81
C ARG A 475 -0.15 8.17 -4.07
N GLY A 476 -0.46 7.91 -5.34
CA GLY A 476 -1.42 6.87 -5.74
C GLY A 476 -1.00 5.45 -5.33
N ARG A 477 0.30 5.18 -5.21
CA ARG A 477 0.84 3.89 -4.74
C ARG A 477 0.77 3.76 -3.23
N ARG A 478 1.25 4.76 -2.47
CA ARG A 478 1.20 4.70 -0.99
C ARG A 478 -0.24 4.63 -0.46
N MET A 479 -1.20 5.23 -1.17
CA MET A 479 -2.63 5.20 -0.83
C MET A 479 -3.29 3.82 -1.00
N ILE A 480 -2.61 2.82 -1.58
CA ILE A 480 -3.05 1.42 -1.57
C ILE A 480 -3.02 0.85 -0.14
N HIS A 481 -2.10 1.34 0.70
CA HIS A 481 -1.90 0.89 2.07
C HIS A 481 -2.59 1.85 3.06
N PRO A 482 -3.83 1.58 3.50
CA PRO A 482 -4.70 2.59 4.11
C PRO A 482 -4.21 3.12 5.47
N TYR A 483 -3.30 2.42 6.13
CA TYR A 483 -2.72 2.82 7.42
C TYR A 483 -1.27 3.31 7.32
N LEU A 484 -0.68 3.37 6.12
CA LEU A 484 0.74 3.70 5.95
C LEU A 484 1.07 5.14 6.36
N GLU A 485 0.15 6.08 6.10
CA GLU A 485 0.29 7.48 6.54
C GLU A 485 0.35 7.57 8.09
N ASP A 486 -0.41 6.74 8.81
CA ASP A 486 -0.40 6.70 10.28
C ASP A 486 0.96 6.31 10.87
N VAL A 487 1.66 5.37 10.22
CA VAL A 487 2.97 4.89 10.65
C VAL A 487 4.07 5.88 10.26
N LEU A 488 4.05 6.36 9.01
CA LEU A 488 5.13 7.19 8.48
C LEU A 488 5.10 8.62 9.03
N SER A 489 3.92 9.19 9.35
CA SER A 489 3.83 10.52 9.98
C SER A 489 4.46 10.62 11.37
N GLY A 490 4.83 9.50 12.00
CA GLY A 490 5.61 9.46 13.23
C GLY A 490 6.97 8.77 13.12
N SER A 491 7.32 8.23 11.95
CA SER A 491 8.62 7.59 11.72
C SER A 491 9.75 8.63 11.78
N PRO A 492 10.91 8.36 12.42
CA PRO A 492 11.37 7.06 12.93
C PRO A 492 11.18 6.86 14.44
N SER A 493 10.45 7.74 15.13
CA SER A 493 10.54 7.90 16.60
C SER A 493 9.23 7.78 17.38
N ARG A 494 8.06 7.94 16.75
CA ARG A 494 6.74 8.03 17.42
C ARG A 494 5.72 7.11 16.76
N PHE A 495 5.57 5.89 17.29
CA PHE A 495 4.61 4.92 16.77
C PHE A 495 3.53 4.57 17.79
N LYS A 496 2.29 4.38 17.33
CA LYS A 496 1.23 3.78 18.14
C LYS A 496 1.62 2.36 18.52
N SER A 497 1.35 1.98 19.77
CA SER A 497 1.75 0.67 20.32
C SER A 497 1.14 -0.53 19.59
N VAL A 498 0.05 -0.33 18.83
CA VAL A 498 -0.57 -1.39 18.02
C VAL A 498 0.34 -1.89 16.89
N TRP A 499 1.24 -1.05 16.39
CA TRP A 499 2.22 -1.43 15.37
C TRP A 499 3.28 -2.38 15.96
N PHE A 500 3.74 -2.10 17.18
CA PHE A 500 4.60 -2.99 17.95
C PHE A 500 3.89 -4.26 18.44
N LEU A 501 2.58 -4.20 18.72
CA LEU A 501 1.77 -5.40 18.95
C LEU A 501 1.79 -6.32 17.72
N LYS A 502 1.45 -5.79 16.55
CA LYS A 502 1.43 -6.55 15.29
C LYS A 502 2.80 -7.14 14.96
N GLN A 503 3.88 -6.39 15.22
CA GLN A 503 5.26 -6.87 15.11
C GLN A 503 5.52 -8.07 16.03
N HIS A 504 5.21 -7.96 17.33
CA HIS A 504 5.42 -9.05 18.31
C HIS A 504 4.64 -10.34 17.99
N LEU A 505 3.51 -10.23 17.28
CA LEU A 505 2.69 -11.37 16.88
C LEU A 505 3.21 -12.10 15.63
N ARG A 506 4.01 -11.43 14.78
CA ARG A 506 4.67 -12.02 13.61
C ARG A 506 6.15 -12.36 13.81
N CYS A 507 6.84 -11.68 14.73
CA CYS A 507 8.25 -11.90 15.05
C CYS A 507 8.52 -13.34 15.53
N SER A 508 9.52 -13.99 14.92
CA SER A 508 9.95 -15.36 15.19
C SER A 508 10.43 -15.56 16.63
N VAL A 509 11.22 -14.62 17.14
CA VAL A 509 11.78 -14.58 18.50
C VAL A 509 10.90 -13.80 19.50
N GLY A 510 9.59 -13.68 19.21
CA GLY A 510 8.61 -12.92 19.99
C GLY A 510 8.25 -13.54 21.35
N THR A 511 9.20 -13.57 22.29
CA THR A 511 9.04 -14.13 23.65
C THR A 511 8.42 -13.14 24.65
N ARG A 512 7.96 -13.67 25.79
CA ARG A 512 7.41 -12.89 26.91
C ARG A 512 8.42 -11.94 27.58
N SER A 513 9.71 -12.29 27.59
CA SER A 513 10.77 -11.45 28.15
C SER A 513 11.03 -10.20 27.32
N ASN A 514 10.85 -10.31 26.00
CA ASN A 514 11.27 -9.29 25.03
C ASN A 514 10.11 -8.36 24.62
N LEU A 515 8.97 -8.44 25.31
CA LEU A 515 7.77 -7.66 24.99
C LEU A 515 7.92 -6.18 25.38
N ILE A 516 7.80 -5.31 24.38
CA ILE A 516 7.91 -3.84 24.52
C ILE A 516 6.96 -3.31 25.63
N PRO A 517 7.42 -2.45 26.56
CA PRO A 517 6.66 -2.07 27.74
C PRO A 517 5.27 -1.47 27.48
N SER A 518 5.11 -0.67 26.42
CA SER A 518 3.79 -0.14 26.02
C SER A 518 2.85 -1.27 25.61
N VAL A 519 3.28 -2.16 24.70
CA VAL A 519 2.50 -3.33 24.27
C VAL A 519 2.10 -4.20 25.48
N ARG A 520 3.00 -4.38 26.44
CA ARG A 520 2.77 -5.16 27.67
C ARG A 520 1.65 -4.60 28.55
N VAL A 521 1.51 -3.27 28.62
CA VAL A 521 0.50 -2.56 29.43
C VAL A 521 -0.79 -2.38 28.64
N ASP A 522 -0.69 -1.76 27.46
CA ASP A 522 -1.80 -1.34 26.61
C ASP A 522 -2.76 -2.50 26.27
N TYR A 523 -2.18 -3.64 25.86
CA TYR A 523 -2.91 -4.83 25.41
C TYR A 523 -3.05 -5.90 26.48
N GLY A 524 -2.68 -5.60 27.73
CA GLY A 524 -3.02 -6.40 28.89
C GLY A 524 -2.15 -7.64 29.17
N PHE A 525 -1.03 -7.84 28.44
CA PHE A 525 -0.11 -8.95 28.71
C PHE A 525 0.49 -8.92 30.12
N MET A 526 0.55 -7.76 30.77
CA MET A 526 0.89 -7.63 32.19
C MET A 526 -0.05 -8.38 33.13
N ASN A 527 -1.26 -8.73 32.68
CA ASN A 527 -2.26 -9.45 33.47
C ASN A 527 -2.16 -10.98 33.32
N CYS A 528 -1.40 -11.52 32.37
CA CYS A 528 -1.29 -12.97 32.17
C CYS A 528 -0.62 -13.65 33.38
N ALA A 529 -1.31 -14.55 34.07
CA ALA A 529 -0.78 -15.23 35.25
C ALA A 529 0.13 -16.43 34.92
N SER A 530 0.08 -16.92 33.68
CA SER A 530 0.88 -18.02 33.15
C SER A 530 1.22 -17.80 31.68
N ASP A 531 2.08 -18.63 31.11
CA ASP A 531 2.39 -18.58 29.68
C ASP A 531 1.29 -19.19 28.79
N SER A 532 0.42 -20.02 29.37
CA SER A 532 -0.83 -20.42 28.71
C SER A 532 -1.78 -19.22 28.51
N GLU A 533 -1.93 -18.35 29.53
CA GLU A 533 -2.71 -17.11 29.38
C GLU A 533 -2.01 -16.08 28.49
N TYR A 534 -0.68 -16.13 28.39
CA TYR A 534 0.09 -15.30 27.46
C TYR A 534 -0.14 -15.73 26.00
N GLN A 535 -0.07 -17.04 25.74
CA GLN A 535 -0.27 -17.60 24.41
C GLN A 535 -1.72 -17.43 23.94
N GLU A 536 -2.72 -17.74 24.77
CA GLU A 536 -4.14 -17.46 24.43
C GLU A 536 -4.41 -15.98 24.15
N LEU A 537 -3.66 -15.06 24.76
CA LEU A 537 -3.77 -13.62 24.48
C LEU A 537 -3.04 -13.24 23.18
N LYS A 538 -1.87 -13.83 22.87
CA LYS A 538 -1.24 -13.67 21.55
C LYS A 538 -2.16 -14.17 20.43
N ASP A 539 -2.75 -15.35 20.59
CA ASP A 539 -3.62 -15.95 19.58
C ASP A 539 -4.91 -15.16 19.39
N LEU A 540 -5.53 -14.64 20.47
CA LEU A 540 -6.65 -13.70 20.36
C LEU A 540 -6.29 -12.44 19.55
N TYR A 541 -5.09 -11.89 19.69
CA TYR A 541 -4.68 -10.73 18.89
C TYR A 541 -4.33 -11.10 17.44
N LYS A 542 -3.77 -12.29 17.17
CA LYS A 542 -3.64 -12.82 15.79
C LYS A 542 -5.02 -12.94 15.14
N ASP A 543 -5.99 -13.56 15.81
CA ASP A 543 -7.38 -13.68 15.36
C ASP A 543 -8.03 -12.31 15.06
N ILE A 544 -7.56 -11.21 15.67
CA ILE A 544 -8.01 -9.84 15.35
C ILE A 544 -7.35 -9.32 14.07
N PHE A 545 -6.04 -9.49 13.90
CA PHE A 545 -5.30 -8.99 12.72
C PHE A 545 -5.52 -9.81 11.45
N GLU A 546 -5.80 -11.10 11.55
CA GLU A 546 -6.01 -11.99 10.39
C GLU A 546 -7.40 -11.85 9.75
N ARG A 547 -8.29 -11.04 10.33
CA ARG A 547 -9.61 -10.74 9.75
C ARG A 547 -9.47 -9.83 8.52
N ARG A 548 -10.19 -10.15 7.43
CA ARG A 548 -10.28 -9.38 6.16
C ARG A 548 -10.65 -7.88 6.28
N ARG A 549 -11.02 -7.40 7.47
CA ARG A 549 -11.29 -5.99 7.79
C ARG A 549 -10.68 -5.60 9.13
N ALA A 550 -9.50 -6.14 9.44
CA ALA A 550 -8.73 -5.74 10.61
C ALA A 550 -8.42 -4.23 10.52
N ASN A 551 -8.68 -3.51 11.60
CA ASN A 551 -8.33 -2.11 11.72
C ASN A 551 -7.46 -1.94 12.98
N PRO A 552 -6.11 -1.84 12.81
CA PRO A 552 -5.19 -1.62 13.92
C PRO A 552 -5.51 -0.34 14.71
N LEU A 553 -5.97 0.71 14.03
CA LEU A 553 -6.31 1.98 14.68
C LEU A 553 -7.55 1.85 15.56
N GLN A 554 -8.60 1.13 15.13
CA GLN A 554 -9.76 0.86 15.98
C GLN A 554 -9.44 -0.01 17.21
N LEU A 555 -8.47 -0.93 17.10
CA LEU A 555 -7.95 -1.66 18.26
C LEU A 555 -7.19 -0.73 19.22
N HIS A 556 -6.43 0.24 18.69
CA HIS A 556 -5.72 1.23 19.50
C HIS A 556 -6.66 2.27 20.14
N GLU A 557 -7.68 2.73 19.42
CA GLU A 557 -8.77 3.56 19.95
C GLU A 557 -9.50 2.83 21.09
N ALA A 558 -9.84 1.55 20.89
CA ALA A 558 -10.44 0.72 21.94
C ALA A 558 -9.51 0.56 23.16
N CYS A 559 -8.19 0.46 22.95
CA CYS A 559 -7.18 0.48 24.01
C CYS A 559 -7.22 1.79 24.80
N LEU A 560 -7.09 2.94 24.14
CA LEU A 560 -7.05 4.26 24.78
C LEU A 560 -8.40 4.67 25.41
N ALA A 561 -9.50 4.07 24.98
CA ALA A 561 -10.82 4.21 25.59
C ALA A 561 -11.09 3.23 26.76
N GLY A 562 -10.13 2.36 27.12
CA GLY A 562 -10.29 1.36 28.19
C GLY A 562 -11.29 0.24 27.86
N SER A 563 -11.59 0.02 26.58
CA SER A 563 -12.74 -0.75 26.08
C SER A 563 -12.36 -1.99 25.25
N LEU A 564 -11.16 -2.54 25.48
CA LEU A 564 -10.64 -3.69 24.73
C LEU A 564 -11.55 -4.93 24.83
N TYR A 565 -12.14 -5.19 25.99
CA TYR A 565 -13.06 -6.31 26.15
C TYR A 565 -14.34 -6.10 25.32
N GLU A 566 -14.90 -4.88 25.29
CA GLU A 566 -16.07 -4.50 24.52
C GLU A 566 -15.80 -4.47 23.00
N TYR A 567 -14.56 -4.19 22.59
CA TYR A 567 -14.10 -4.35 21.21
C TYR A 567 -14.01 -5.84 20.83
N VAL A 568 -13.35 -6.66 21.65
CA VAL A 568 -13.28 -8.11 21.45
C VAL A 568 -14.67 -8.75 21.43
N LEU A 569 -15.60 -8.35 22.32
CA LEU A 569 -16.97 -8.85 22.34
C LEU A 569 -17.80 -8.48 21.09
N ARG A 570 -17.43 -7.44 20.34
CA ARG A 570 -18.04 -7.11 19.04
C ARG A 570 -17.51 -7.99 17.91
N LEU A 571 -16.25 -8.40 17.99
CA LEU A 571 -15.61 -9.28 16.99
C LEU A 571 -15.87 -10.77 17.24
N PHE A 572 -16.01 -11.16 18.51
CA PHE A 572 -16.07 -12.54 19.03
C PHE A 572 -17.18 -12.70 20.09
N PRO A 573 -18.47 -12.76 19.69
CA PRO A 573 -19.60 -12.78 20.63
C PRO A 573 -19.62 -13.97 21.60
N GLU A 574 -18.99 -15.10 21.23
CA GLU A 574 -18.86 -16.30 22.05
C GLU A 574 -17.94 -16.12 23.26
N MET A 575 -17.12 -15.06 23.30
CA MET A 575 -16.33 -14.67 24.48
C MET A 575 -17.21 -14.25 25.67
N LYS A 576 -18.50 -13.96 25.45
CA LYS A 576 -19.51 -13.76 26.51
C LYS A 576 -19.81 -15.03 27.32
N LYS A 577 -19.37 -16.23 26.89
CA LYS A 577 -19.55 -17.48 27.65
C LYS A 577 -18.89 -17.38 29.03
N LYS A 578 -19.64 -17.72 30.08
CA LYS A 578 -19.31 -17.45 31.50
C LYS A 578 -17.89 -17.88 31.94
N SER A 579 -17.34 -18.95 31.36
CA SER A 579 -15.98 -19.43 31.60
C SER A 579 -14.87 -18.58 30.97
N ARG A 580 -15.08 -18.06 29.75
CA ARG A 580 -14.12 -17.17 29.06
C ARG A 580 -14.25 -15.72 29.52
N ALA A 581 -15.47 -15.24 29.72
CA ALA A 581 -15.78 -13.84 30.07
C ALA A 581 -14.92 -13.31 31.24
N LYS A 582 -14.96 -13.99 32.39
CA LYS A 582 -14.20 -13.56 33.59
C LYS A 582 -12.68 -13.54 33.37
N LYS A 583 -12.13 -14.41 32.52
CA LYS A 583 -10.71 -14.41 32.19
C LYS A 583 -10.36 -13.22 31.29
N PHE A 584 -11.05 -13.06 30.17
CA PHE A 584 -10.71 -11.99 29.21
C PHE A 584 -11.07 -10.59 29.71
N GLN A 585 -12.06 -10.42 30.59
CA GLN A 585 -12.28 -9.17 31.34
C GLN A 585 -11.08 -8.79 32.25
N ARG A 586 -10.38 -9.78 32.80
CA ARG A 586 -9.18 -9.57 33.62
C ARG A 586 -7.93 -9.35 32.75
N LEU A 587 -7.78 -10.11 31.66
CA LEU A 587 -6.64 -10.01 30.76
C LEU A 587 -6.64 -8.69 29.98
N LEU A 588 -7.77 -8.29 29.40
CA LEU A 588 -7.89 -7.10 28.54
C LEU A 588 -8.08 -5.79 29.32
N ARG A 589 -7.87 -5.79 30.65
CA ARG A 589 -7.92 -4.58 31.47
C ARG A 589 -6.58 -3.84 31.39
N ASN A 590 -6.62 -2.58 30.99
CA ASN A 590 -5.47 -1.70 30.90
C ASN A 590 -5.70 -0.43 31.78
N PRO A 591 -4.78 0.54 31.86
CA PRO A 591 -4.93 1.71 32.74
C PRO A 591 -5.74 2.87 32.11
N TYR A 592 -6.34 2.67 30.95
CA TYR A 592 -7.02 3.72 30.19
C TYR A 592 -8.55 3.76 30.46
N PRO A 593 -9.24 4.87 30.18
CA PRO A 593 -8.69 6.18 29.82
C PRO A 593 -7.94 6.81 31.00
N LEU A 594 -6.76 7.38 30.73
CA LEU A 594 -5.94 8.00 31.78
C LEU A 594 -6.63 9.26 32.33
N PRO A 595 -6.85 9.38 33.65
CA PRO A 595 -7.45 10.58 34.22
C PRO A 595 -6.58 11.83 33.97
N ASN A 596 -7.19 12.85 33.35
CA ASN A 596 -6.66 14.21 33.20
C ASN A 596 -5.42 14.40 32.30
N LEU A 597 -5.30 13.67 31.19
CA LEU A 597 -4.60 14.20 30.01
C LEU A 597 -5.57 15.05 29.18
N ARG A 598 -5.62 16.36 29.46
CA ARG A 598 -6.14 17.35 28.49
C ARG A 598 -5.09 17.57 27.40
N ALA A 599 -5.57 17.90 26.20
CA ALA A 599 -4.75 18.11 25.00
C ALA A 599 -3.75 19.26 25.15
#